data_AF-A0A1G2WDS6-F1
#
_entry.id   AF-A0A1G2WDS6-F1
#
_cell.length_a   1.000
_cell.length_b   1.000
_cell.length_c   1.000
_cell.angle_alpha   90.00
_cell.angle_beta   90.00
_cell.angle_gamma   90.00
#
_symmetry.space_group_name_H-M   'P 1'
#
loop_
_entity.id
_entity.type
_entity.pdbx_description
1 polymer ?
#
loop_
_entity_poly.entity_id
_entity_poly.type
_entity_poly.pdbx_seq_one_letter_code
_entity_poly.pdbx_strand_id
1 'polypeptide(L)'
;MAATPSRAAADDHVVELRQYTCHRGGRDRLIQLFEREFVAPQDALGAHVLGTFRDRDDPDRFVWLRGFEDYAARPEALTTFYRGPVWKAHREAANATMLDSDNVLLLKPVDPWRRLRSALPGEILVYIHYLDDALVAPFAAFFAGTMRPQIEADGGEILGTFVSETRANNFPPLPVRERDRVFVWAAYSRGGEAAFLARRHARTGWRETAGEALLPALMRKPERLRLAATPG
;
A
#
# COMPACT_ATOMS: atom_id res chain seq x y z
N MET A 1 29.04 -15.13 -3.81
CA MET A 1 28.14 -14.40 -4.73
C MET A 1 27.75 -13.11 -4.04
N ALA A 2 28.16 -11.97 -4.58
CA ALA A 2 27.85 -10.68 -3.97
C ALA A 2 26.34 -10.43 -4.09
N ALA A 3 25.70 -10.02 -2.99
CA ALA A 3 24.31 -9.60 -3.00
C ALA A 3 24.16 -8.45 -4.00
N THR A 4 23.33 -8.65 -5.03
CA THR A 4 22.88 -7.58 -5.92
C THR A 4 22.33 -6.47 -5.02
N PRO A 5 22.76 -5.21 -5.19
CA PRO A 5 22.23 -4.13 -4.37
C PRO A 5 20.70 -4.11 -4.51
N SER A 6 20.01 -4.07 -3.38
CA SER A 6 18.56 -3.88 -3.31
C SER A 6 18.19 -2.74 -4.27
N ARG A 7 17.56 -3.07 -5.40
CA ARG A 7 16.97 -2.08 -6.30
C ARG A 7 16.00 -1.24 -5.46
N ALA A 8 16.01 0.07 -5.65
CA ALA A 8 15.18 0.94 -4.84
C ALA A 8 13.70 0.64 -5.14
N ALA A 9 12.85 0.68 -4.12
CA ALA A 9 11.38 0.64 -4.26
C ALA A 9 10.80 1.68 -5.25
N ALA A 10 11.63 2.61 -5.72
CA ALA A 10 11.28 3.62 -6.69
C ALA A 10 11.13 3.09 -8.14
N ASP A 11 11.62 1.89 -8.42
CA ASP A 11 11.65 1.31 -9.77
C ASP A 11 10.54 0.26 -10.00
N ASP A 12 9.59 0.14 -9.05
CA ASP A 12 8.43 -0.72 -9.20
C ASP A 12 7.32 0.02 -9.95
N HIS A 13 6.76 -0.58 -11.01
CA HIS A 13 5.66 0.01 -11.78
C HIS A 13 4.31 -0.65 -11.52
N VAL A 14 4.29 -1.74 -10.75
CA VAL A 14 3.06 -2.40 -10.28
C VAL A 14 3.19 -2.63 -8.78
N VAL A 15 2.20 -2.18 -8.02
CA VAL A 15 2.18 -2.30 -6.56
C VAL A 15 0.89 -2.95 -6.10
N GLU A 16 0.99 -3.84 -5.13
CA GLU A 16 -0.15 -4.40 -4.41
C GLU A 16 -0.22 -3.79 -3.03
N LEU A 17 -1.37 -3.19 -2.69
CA LEU A 17 -1.73 -2.89 -1.30
C LEU A 17 -2.63 -4.02 -0.81
N ARG A 18 -2.09 -4.85 0.10
CA ARG A 18 -2.73 -6.07 0.58
C ARG A 18 -3.18 -5.88 2.03
N GLN A 19 -4.43 -6.24 2.29
CA GLN A 19 -5.09 -5.99 3.58
C GLN A 19 -5.73 -7.29 4.08
N TYR A 20 -5.01 -8.06 4.89
CA TYR A 20 -5.46 -9.37 5.33
C TYR A 20 -6.29 -9.26 6.60
N THR A 21 -7.39 -10.01 6.64
CA THR A 21 -8.18 -10.22 7.86
C THR A 21 -7.69 -11.50 8.51
N CYS A 22 -7.22 -11.41 9.74
CA CYS A 22 -6.69 -12.52 10.51
C CYS A 22 -7.71 -13.01 11.56
N HIS A 23 -7.50 -14.22 12.06
CA HIS A 23 -8.14 -14.65 13.30
C HIS A 23 -7.63 -13.80 14.48
N ARG A 24 -8.40 -13.78 15.57
CA ARG A 24 -7.99 -13.16 16.84
C ARG A 24 -6.58 -13.61 17.25
N GLY A 25 -5.66 -12.65 17.35
CA GLY A 25 -4.25 -12.91 17.72
C GLY A 25 -3.45 -13.68 16.66
N GLY A 26 -3.99 -13.85 15.45
CA GLY A 26 -3.33 -14.43 14.28
C GLY A 26 -2.39 -13.42 13.62
N ARG A 27 -2.73 -12.13 13.64
CA ARG A 27 -1.95 -11.04 13.02
C ARG A 27 -0.47 -11.07 13.38
N ASP A 28 -0.14 -11.05 14.67
CA ASP A 28 1.27 -10.99 15.11
C ASP A 28 2.04 -12.29 14.82
N ARG A 29 1.35 -13.45 14.87
CA ARG A 29 1.93 -14.73 14.46
C ARG A 29 2.24 -14.74 12.97
N LEU A 30 1.33 -14.22 12.15
CA LEU A 30 1.53 -14.08 10.71
C LEU A 30 2.67 -13.14 10.40
N ILE A 31 2.72 -11.96 11.02
CA ILE A 31 3.82 -10.99 10.86
C ILE A 31 5.16 -11.67 11.17
N GLN A 32 5.29 -12.33 12.32
CA GLN A 32 6.56 -13.00 12.69
C GLN A 32 7.00 -14.05 11.67
N LEU A 33 6.06 -14.85 11.15
CA LEU A 33 6.35 -15.83 10.10
C LEU A 33 6.72 -15.14 8.78
N PHE A 34 5.96 -14.11 8.40
CA PHE A 34 6.11 -13.39 7.15
C PHE A 34 7.46 -12.68 7.05
N GLU A 35 7.84 -11.97 8.11
CA GLU A 35 9.13 -11.26 8.17
C GLU A 35 10.31 -12.24 8.08
N ARG A 36 10.24 -13.35 8.82
CA ARG A 36 11.33 -14.32 8.90
C ARG A 36 11.47 -15.15 7.62
N GLU A 37 10.36 -15.62 7.06
CA GLU A 37 10.38 -16.65 6.02
C GLU A 37 9.98 -16.14 4.64
N PHE A 38 9.23 -15.03 4.53
CA PHE A 38 8.61 -14.63 3.26
C PHE A 38 9.16 -13.35 2.66
N VAL A 39 9.69 -12.42 3.45
CA VAL A 39 10.21 -11.15 2.90
C VAL A 39 11.41 -11.39 1.98
N ALA A 40 12.52 -11.92 2.52
CA ALA A 40 13.74 -12.08 1.74
C ALA A 40 13.57 -12.99 0.49
N PRO A 41 12.82 -14.11 0.55
CA PRO A 41 12.58 -14.92 -0.65
C PRO A 41 11.70 -14.24 -1.70
N GLN A 42 10.74 -13.39 -1.31
CA GLN A 42 9.96 -12.62 -2.27
C GLN A 42 10.81 -11.54 -2.93
N ASP A 43 11.60 -10.81 -2.15
CA ASP A 43 12.52 -9.78 -2.65
C ASP A 43 13.50 -10.36 -3.66
N ALA A 44 14.08 -11.54 -3.36
CA ALA A 44 15.00 -12.24 -4.24
C ALA A 44 14.37 -12.70 -5.57
N LEU A 45 13.05 -12.78 -5.64
CA LEU A 45 12.29 -13.17 -6.83
C LEU A 45 11.70 -11.98 -7.59
N GLY A 46 12.03 -10.74 -7.22
CA GLY A 46 11.51 -9.53 -7.87
C GLY A 46 10.12 -9.11 -7.37
N ALA A 47 9.66 -9.65 -6.24
CA ALA A 47 8.39 -9.36 -5.60
C ALA A 47 8.63 -8.52 -4.33
N HIS A 48 9.12 -7.30 -4.51
CA HIS A 48 9.74 -6.48 -3.47
C HIS A 48 8.76 -6.07 -2.36
N VAL A 49 8.99 -6.48 -1.12
CA VAL A 49 8.16 -6.08 0.03
C VAL A 49 8.51 -4.66 0.45
N LEU A 50 7.64 -3.72 0.11
CA LEU A 50 7.85 -2.29 0.35
C LEU A 50 7.63 -1.90 1.80
N GLY A 51 6.80 -2.66 2.52
CA GLY A 51 6.50 -2.42 3.92
C GLY A 51 5.45 -3.39 4.45
N THR A 52 5.52 -3.64 5.74
CA THR A 52 4.66 -4.55 6.50
C THR A 52 4.18 -3.81 7.74
N PHE A 53 2.89 -3.93 8.05
CA PHE A 53 2.22 -3.02 8.97
C PHE A 53 1.15 -3.69 9.81
N ARG A 54 1.05 -3.25 11.07
CA ARG A 54 -0.15 -3.43 11.90
C ARG A 54 -1.12 -2.31 11.62
N ASP A 55 -2.39 -2.63 11.41
CA ASP A 55 -3.43 -1.60 11.53
C ASP A 55 -3.63 -1.25 13.02
N ARG A 56 -3.60 0.04 13.33
CA ARG A 56 -3.78 0.56 14.69
C ARG A 56 -5.24 0.61 15.12
N ASP A 57 -6.15 0.68 14.15
CA ASP A 57 -7.59 0.74 14.39
C ASP A 57 -8.24 -0.65 14.31
N ASP A 58 -7.51 -1.67 13.82
CA ASP A 58 -7.98 -3.05 13.68
C ASP A 58 -6.91 -4.07 14.14
N PRO A 59 -7.05 -4.68 15.34
CA PRO A 59 -6.05 -5.59 15.90
C PRO A 59 -5.89 -6.90 15.10
N ASP A 60 -6.86 -7.23 14.26
CA ASP A 60 -6.88 -8.46 13.47
C ASP A 60 -6.51 -8.22 12.00
N ARG A 61 -6.03 -7.03 11.65
CA ARG A 61 -5.63 -6.67 10.28
C ARG A 61 -4.11 -6.57 10.08
N PHE A 62 -3.60 -7.33 9.13
CA PHE A 62 -2.22 -7.25 8.64
C PHE A 62 -2.21 -6.57 7.27
N VAL A 63 -1.55 -5.41 7.17
CA VAL A 63 -1.45 -4.64 5.91
C VAL A 63 -0.01 -4.68 5.42
N TRP A 64 0.19 -4.87 4.13
CA TRP A 64 1.52 -4.82 3.54
C TRP A 64 1.48 -4.37 2.08
N LEU A 65 2.60 -3.84 1.62
CA LEU A 65 2.80 -3.42 0.24
C LEU A 65 3.87 -4.27 -0.42
N ARG A 66 3.63 -4.61 -1.68
CA ARG A 66 4.60 -5.32 -2.52
C ARG A 66 4.66 -4.71 -3.91
N GLY A 67 5.85 -4.43 -4.38
CA GLY A 67 6.12 -3.92 -5.71
C GLY A 67 6.64 -5.01 -6.65
N PHE A 68 6.48 -4.76 -7.94
CA PHE A 68 7.09 -5.50 -9.03
C PHE A 68 7.61 -4.49 -10.05
N GLU A 69 8.71 -4.86 -10.71
CA GLU A 69 9.29 -4.08 -11.80
C GLU A 69 8.22 -3.67 -12.81
N ASP A 70 7.45 -4.64 -13.30
CA ASP A 70 6.36 -4.37 -14.21
C ASP A 70 5.25 -5.45 -14.13
N TYR A 71 4.28 -5.31 -15.04
CA TYR A 71 3.16 -6.23 -15.13
C TYR A 71 3.59 -7.63 -15.58
N ALA A 72 4.56 -7.76 -16.46
CA ALA A 72 5.01 -9.04 -17.00
C ALA A 72 5.85 -9.83 -15.97
N ALA A 73 6.65 -9.14 -15.15
CA ALA A 73 7.45 -9.76 -14.09
C ALA A 73 6.61 -10.34 -12.94
N ARG A 74 5.49 -9.69 -12.60
CA ARG A 74 4.59 -10.10 -11.51
C ARG A 74 4.22 -11.59 -11.53
N PRO A 75 3.62 -12.17 -12.59
CA PRO A 75 3.18 -13.56 -12.57
C PRO A 75 4.33 -14.57 -12.44
N GLU A 76 5.52 -14.26 -12.97
CA GLU A 76 6.69 -15.14 -12.84
C GLU A 76 7.17 -15.19 -11.38
N ALA A 77 7.35 -14.03 -10.76
CA ALA A 77 7.76 -13.91 -9.36
C ALA A 77 6.78 -14.61 -8.42
N LEU A 78 5.48 -14.38 -8.63
CA LEU A 78 4.40 -15.00 -7.86
C LEU A 78 4.35 -16.52 -8.06
N THR A 79 4.43 -16.98 -9.30
CA THR A 79 4.41 -18.42 -9.61
C THR A 79 5.57 -19.11 -8.91
N THR A 80 6.78 -18.55 -9.00
CA THR A 80 7.99 -19.12 -8.41
C THR A 80 7.89 -19.18 -6.89
N PHE A 81 7.42 -18.10 -6.25
CA PHE A 81 7.25 -18.08 -4.79
C PHE A 81 6.19 -19.08 -4.31
N TYR A 82 4.96 -18.98 -4.84
CA TYR A 82 3.82 -19.77 -4.35
C TYR A 82 3.87 -21.25 -4.75
N ARG A 83 4.62 -21.63 -5.79
CA ARG A 83 4.89 -23.05 -6.13
C ARG A 83 6.21 -23.55 -5.54
N GLY A 84 7.01 -22.66 -4.97
CA GLY A 84 8.33 -22.92 -4.42
C GLY A 84 8.33 -23.63 -3.07
N PRO A 85 9.51 -24.09 -2.62
CA PRO A 85 9.66 -24.84 -1.37
C PRO A 85 9.35 -24.00 -0.13
N VAL A 86 9.69 -22.70 -0.13
CA VAL A 86 9.46 -21.79 1.00
C VAL A 86 7.96 -21.70 1.32
N TRP A 87 7.12 -21.37 0.33
CA TRP A 87 5.67 -21.36 0.54
C TRP A 87 5.15 -22.73 0.94
N LYS A 88 5.57 -23.81 0.27
CA LYS A 88 5.14 -25.18 0.62
C LYS A 88 5.43 -25.55 2.07
N ALA A 89 6.58 -25.13 2.61
CA ALA A 89 6.98 -25.42 3.98
C ALA A 89 6.15 -24.65 5.03
N HIS A 90 5.70 -23.43 4.70
CA HIS A 90 5.12 -22.52 5.70
C HIS A 90 3.64 -22.16 5.47
N ARG A 91 3.05 -22.53 4.32
CA ARG A 91 1.67 -22.16 3.95
C ARG A 91 0.62 -22.61 4.95
N GLU A 92 0.79 -23.76 5.60
CA GLU A 92 -0.20 -24.26 6.57
C GLU A 92 -0.23 -23.37 7.81
N ALA A 93 0.94 -23.02 8.33
CA ALA A 93 1.08 -22.09 9.45
C ALA A 93 0.57 -20.69 9.08
N ALA A 94 0.87 -20.20 7.87
CA ALA A 94 0.39 -18.91 7.40
C ALA A 94 -1.15 -18.91 7.25
N ASN A 95 -1.71 -19.86 6.52
CA ASN A 95 -3.15 -19.94 6.25
C ASN A 95 -3.97 -20.10 7.53
N ALA A 96 -3.47 -20.83 8.52
CA ALA A 96 -4.12 -20.99 9.83
C ALA A 96 -4.29 -19.66 10.61
N THR A 97 -3.63 -18.58 10.18
CA THR A 97 -3.78 -17.26 10.81
C THR A 97 -4.81 -16.36 10.12
N MET A 98 -5.22 -16.68 8.89
CA MET A 98 -5.99 -15.78 8.02
C MET A 98 -7.44 -16.24 7.84
N LEU A 99 -8.36 -15.28 7.91
CA LEU A 99 -9.75 -15.43 7.49
C LEU A 99 -9.93 -15.02 6.03
N ASP A 100 -9.26 -13.94 5.62
CA ASP A 100 -9.32 -13.40 4.27
C ASP A 100 -7.97 -12.81 3.86
N SER A 101 -7.54 -13.10 2.64
CA SER A 101 -6.32 -12.56 2.02
C SER A 101 -6.58 -11.83 0.70
N ASP A 102 -7.84 -11.67 0.32
CA ASP A 102 -8.24 -11.30 -1.06
C ASP A 102 -8.55 -9.81 -1.19
N ASN A 103 -8.61 -9.06 -0.08
CA ASN A 103 -8.67 -7.60 -0.10
C ASN A 103 -7.33 -7.00 -0.54
N VAL A 104 -7.13 -6.99 -1.86
CA VAL A 104 -5.93 -6.52 -2.54
C VAL A 104 -6.30 -5.47 -3.58
N LEU A 105 -5.68 -4.30 -3.48
CA LEU A 105 -5.70 -3.30 -4.56
C LEU A 105 -4.45 -3.49 -5.42
N LEU A 106 -4.64 -3.67 -6.72
CA LEU A 106 -3.55 -3.64 -7.71
C LEU A 106 -3.42 -2.21 -8.24
N LEU A 107 -2.21 -1.67 -8.18
CA LEU A 107 -1.95 -0.25 -8.31
C LEU A 107 -0.79 0.02 -9.27
N LYS A 108 -0.83 1.19 -9.90
CA LYS A 108 0.29 1.81 -10.63
C LYS A 108 0.74 3.06 -9.87
N PRO A 109 2.04 3.25 -9.62
CA PRO A 109 2.53 4.49 -9.05
C PRO A 109 2.30 5.68 -9.99
N VAL A 110 1.84 6.78 -9.41
CA VAL A 110 1.91 8.12 -10.02
C VAL A 110 3.18 8.80 -9.55
N ASP A 111 3.45 8.73 -8.24
CA ASP A 111 4.76 8.99 -7.64
C ASP A 111 5.30 7.70 -7.02
N PRO A 112 6.58 7.38 -7.25
CA PRO A 112 7.19 6.15 -6.73
C PRO A 112 7.18 6.10 -5.20
N TRP A 113 7.28 4.90 -4.65
CA TRP A 113 7.49 4.71 -3.21
C TRP A 113 8.93 5.09 -2.84
N ARG A 114 9.11 6.12 -2.00
CA ARG A 114 10.41 6.79 -1.80
C ARG A 114 11.21 6.29 -0.59
N ARG A 115 10.79 5.20 0.06
CA ARG A 115 11.46 4.68 1.28
C ARG A 115 11.74 3.18 1.17
N LEU A 116 12.94 2.79 1.59
CA LEU A 116 13.25 1.40 1.85
C LEU A 116 12.46 0.92 3.07
N ARG A 117 12.08 -0.36 3.09
CA ARG A 117 11.35 -0.99 4.20
C ARG A 117 12.04 -0.73 5.56
N SER A 118 13.36 -0.89 5.62
CA SER A 118 14.17 -0.67 6.83
C SER A 118 14.24 0.79 7.30
N ALA A 119 13.92 1.74 6.42
CA ALA A 119 13.93 3.17 6.69
C ALA A 119 12.51 3.74 6.79
N LEU A 120 11.49 2.88 6.92
CA LEU A 120 10.13 3.33 7.14
C LEU A 120 9.99 3.94 8.54
N PRO A 121 9.27 5.07 8.66
CA PRO A 121 8.91 5.59 9.97
C PRO A 121 7.99 4.60 10.69
N GLY A 122 8.03 4.62 12.02
CA GLY A 122 7.25 3.69 12.84
C GLY A 122 5.73 3.78 12.62
N GLU A 123 5.22 4.92 12.15
CA GLU A 123 3.80 5.11 11.84
C GLU A 123 3.63 5.86 10.50
N ILE A 124 2.70 5.37 9.68
CA ILE A 124 2.27 5.98 8.42
C ILE A 124 0.75 6.03 8.33
N LEU A 125 0.26 6.91 7.46
CA LEU A 125 -1.13 6.99 7.06
C LEU A 125 -1.25 6.60 5.60
N VAL A 126 -2.23 5.77 5.27
CA VAL A 126 -2.63 5.48 3.88
C VAL A 126 -4.06 5.93 3.68
N TYR A 127 -4.29 6.73 2.66
CA TYR A 127 -5.62 7.20 2.26
C TYR A 127 -6.00 6.59 0.93
N ILE A 128 -7.20 6.02 0.86
CA ILE A 128 -7.76 5.39 -0.34
C ILE A 128 -9.01 6.19 -0.72
N HIS A 129 -8.92 6.93 -1.82
CA HIS A 129 -10.04 7.66 -2.42
C HIS A 129 -10.66 6.78 -3.49
N TYR A 130 -11.94 6.46 -3.35
CA TYR A 130 -12.69 5.71 -4.35
C TYR A 130 -13.30 6.67 -5.35
N LEU A 131 -13.02 6.45 -6.62
CA LEU A 131 -13.31 7.38 -7.72
C LEU A 131 -14.06 6.65 -8.83
N ASP A 132 -14.75 7.38 -9.68
CA ASP A 132 -15.13 6.86 -11.00
C ASP A 132 -13.92 6.93 -11.95
N ASP A 133 -13.91 6.09 -13.00
CA ASP A 133 -12.81 6.01 -13.97
C ASP A 133 -12.44 7.38 -14.57
N ALA A 134 -13.45 8.18 -14.90
CA ALA A 134 -13.28 9.52 -15.47
C ALA A 134 -12.61 10.51 -14.50
N LEU A 135 -12.64 10.25 -13.18
CA LEU A 135 -12.14 11.14 -12.15
C LEU A 135 -10.71 10.83 -11.71
N VAL A 136 -10.14 9.67 -12.06
CA VAL A 136 -8.81 9.25 -11.60
C VAL A 136 -7.72 10.25 -12.01
N ALA A 137 -7.63 10.59 -13.30
CA ALA A 137 -6.61 11.52 -13.79
C ALA A 137 -6.82 12.97 -13.33
N PRO A 138 -8.04 13.54 -13.39
CA PRO A 138 -8.31 14.86 -12.80
C PRO A 138 -7.98 14.93 -11.30
N PHE A 139 -8.32 13.88 -10.54
CA PHE A 139 -8.04 13.83 -9.11
C PHE A 139 -6.54 13.76 -8.83
N ALA A 140 -5.78 12.99 -9.61
CA ALA A 140 -4.32 12.93 -9.48
C ALA A 140 -3.67 14.31 -9.72
N ALA A 141 -4.12 15.05 -10.74
CA ALA A 141 -3.65 16.41 -11.01
C ALA A 141 -4.00 17.38 -9.86
N PHE A 142 -5.24 17.31 -9.35
CA PHE A 142 -5.66 18.09 -8.19
C PHE A 142 -4.87 17.75 -6.92
N PHE A 143 -4.58 16.46 -6.71
CA PHE A 143 -3.75 16.03 -5.59
C PHE A 143 -2.36 16.66 -5.69
N ALA A 144 -1.71 16.57 -6.85
CA ALA A 144 -0.37 17.11 -7.07
C ALA A 144 -0.31 18.64 -6.91
N GLY A 145 -1.26 19.36 -7.51
CA GLY A 145 -1.25 20.83 -7.52
C GLY A 145 -1.81 21.49 -6.25
N THR A 146 -2.73 20.84 -5.54
CA THR A 146 -3.44 21.44 -4.40
C THR A 146 -3.22 20.66 -3.11
N MET A 147 -3.56 19.37 -3.07
CA MET A 147 -3.56 18.64 -1.80
C MET A 147 -2.15 18.38 -1.26
N ARG A 148 -1.19 18.03 -2.13
CA ARG A 148 0.19 17.72 -1.76
C ARG A 148 0.88 18.91 -1.06
N PRO A 149 0.93 20.12 -1.63
CA PRO A 149 1.53 21.27 -0.94
C PRO A 149 0.93 21.53 0.44
N GLN A 150 -0.39 21.34 0.58
CA GLN A 150 -1.08 21.48 1.86
C GLN A 150 -0.72 20.36 2.85
N ILE A 151 -0.64 19.10 2.39
CA ILE A 151 -0.20 17.99 3.24
C ILE A 151 1.22 18.25 3.76
N GLU A 152 2.09 18.73 2.88
CA GLU A 152 3.49 19.03 3.19
C GLU A 152 3.61 20.22 4.15
N ALA A 153 2.82 21.28 3.96
CA ALA A 153 2.73 22.41 4.88
C ALA A 153 2.16 22.02 6.27
N ASP A 154 1.38 20.93 6.38
CA ASP A 154 0.96 20.38 7.68
C ASP A 154 2.01 19.49 8.34
N GLY A 155 3.18 19.33 7.73
CA GLY A 155 4.27 18.48 8.22
C GLY A 155 4.15 17.01 7.81
N GLY A 156 3.30 16.70 6.83
CA GLY A 156 3.26 15.38 6.20
C GLY A 156 4.36 15.25 5.14
N GLU A 157 5.07 14.12 5.10
CA GLU A 157 5.89 13.75 3.95
C GLU A 157 5.18 12.66 3.16
N ILE A 158 4.94 12.90 1.87
CA ILE A 158 4.35 11.91 0.98
C ILE A 158 5.38 10.81 0.67
N LEU A 159 5.00 9.57 0.95
CA LEU A 159 5.80 8.37 0.72
C LEU A 159 5.63 7.82 -0.69
N GLY A 160 4.42 7.95 -1.26
CA GLY A 160 4.07 7.50 -2.61
C GLY A 160 2.61 7.81 -2.92
N THR A 161 2.29 7.88 -4.21
CA THR A 161 0.92 8.06 -4.70
C THR A 161 0.65 7.06 -5.81
N PHE A 162 -0.57 6.55 -5.89
CA PHE A 162 -0.92 5.44 -6.76
C PHE A 162 -2.33 5.58 -7.31
N VAL A 163 -2.57 4.97 -8.45
CA VAL A 163 -3.90 4.78 -9.06
C VAL A 163 -4.14 3.31 -9.32
N SER A 164 -5.39 2.89 -9.50
CA SER A 164 -5.69 1.50 -9.90
C SER A 164 -4.92 1.06 -11.15
N GLU A 165 -4.34 -0.14 -11.11
CA GLU A 165 -4.03 -0.90 -12.31
C GLU A 165 -5.32 -1.47 -12.87
N THR A 166 -5.65 -1.10 -14.11
CA THR A 166 -6.95 -1.41 -14.73
C THR A 166 -6.88 -2.61 -15.67
N ARG A 167 -5.68 -3.14 -15.94
CA ARG A 167 -5.51 -4.41 -16.64
C ARG A 167 -6.06 -5.55 -15.78
N ALA A 168 -6.67 -6.54 -16.43
CA ALA A 168 -7.23 -7.71 -15.77
C ALA A 168 -6.15 -8.52 -15.05
N ASN A 169 -6.43 -9.00 -13.84
CA ASN A 169 -5.48 -9.67 -12.95
C ASN A 169 -4.72 -10.79 -13.67
N ASN A 170 -3.41 -10.58 -13.84
CA ASN A 170 -2.56 -11.55 -14.51
C ASN A 170 -2.05 -12.70 -13.62
N PHE A 171 -2.55 -12.81 -12.38
CA PHE A 171 -2.29 -13.94 -11.50
C PHE A 171 -3.57 -14.39 -10.77
N PRO A 172 -4.46 -15.15 -11.45
CA PRO A 172 -5.77 -15.54 -10.93
C PRO A 172 -5.79 -16.23 -9.55
N PRO A 173 -4.78 -17.04 -9.14
CA PRO A 173 -4.79 -17.65 -7.81
C PRO A 173 -4.73 -16.68 -6.63
N LEU A 174 -4.39 -15.41 -6.86
CA LEU A 174 -4.51 -14.34 -5.86
C LEU A 174 -5.49 -13.30 -6.39
N PRO A 175 -6.76 -13.34 -5.94
CA PRO A 175 -7.75 -12.35 -6.33
C PRO A 175 -7.31 -10.93 -5.98
N VAL A 176 -7.76 -9.98 -6.80
CA VAL A 176 -7.60 -8.55 -6.56
C VAL A 176 -8.91 -7.84 -6.85
N ARG A 177 -9.06 -6.63 -6.32
CA ARG A 177 -10.27 -5.81 -6.44
C ARG A 177 -10.33 -5.09 -7.79
N GLU A 178 -10.60 -5.85 -8.86
CA GLU A 178 -10.57 -5.35 -10.24
C GLU A 178 -11.66 -4.32 -10.58
N ARG A 179 -12.73 -4.23 -9.78
CA ARG A 179 -13.84 -3.29 -9.99
C ARG A 179 -13.61 -1.95 -9.30
N ASP A 180 -12.70 -1.88 -8.34
CA ASP A 180 -12.45 -0.66 -7.61
C ASP A 180 -11.52 0.26 -8.38
N ARG A 181 -11.89 1.53 -8.39
CA ARG A 181 -11.11 2.62 -8.97
C ARG A 181 -10.72 3.55 -7.86
N VAL A 182 -9.41 3.64 -7.64
CA VAL A 182 -8.88 4.35 -6.50
C VAL A 182 -7.74 5.28 -6.87
N PHE A 183 -7.62 6.36 -6.11
CA PHE A 183 -6.39 7.10 -5.92
C PHE A 183 -5.91 6.87 -4.48
N VAL A 184 -4.70 6.34 -4.32
CA VAL A 184 -4.11 6.03 -3.03
C VAL A 184 -2.93 6.95 -2.78
N TRP A 185 -2.79 7.47 -1.57
CA TRP A 185 -1.57 8.14 -1.16
C TRP A 185 -1.18 7.75 0.25
N ALA A 186 0.13 7.62 0.46
CA ALA A 186 0.72 7.32 1.74
C ALA A 186 1.56 8.50 2.22
N ALA A 187 1.54 8.74 3.53
CA ALA A 187 2.36 9.78 4.13
C ALA A 187 2.79 9.39 5.55
N TYR A 188 3.86 10.01 6.03
CA TYR A 188 4.18 10.01 7.45
C TYR A 188 4.20 11.45 8.00
N SER A 189 3.92 11.59 9.28
CA SER A 189 3.94 12.87 9.97
C SER A 189 5.27 13.06 10.70
N ARG A 190 6.01 14.12 10.36
CA ARG A 190 7.27 14.47 11.05
C ARG A 190 7.08 14.95 12.49
N GLY A 191 5.87 15.37 12.86
CA GLY A 191 5.53 15.91 14.18
C GLY A 191 4.52 15.07 14.96
N GLY A 192 4.38 13.79 14.61
CA GLY A 192 3.39 12.89 15.19
C GLY A 192 2.02 12.95 14.51
N GLU A 193 1.36 11.79 14.44
CA GLU A 193 0.12 11.61 13.69
C GLU A 193 -1.01 12.54 14.18
N ALA A 194 -1.23 12.64 15.48
CA ALA A 194 -2.31 13.43 16.07
C ALA A 194 -2.23 14.92 15.70
N ALA A 195 -1.05 15.52 15.80
CA ALA A 195 -0.84 16.93 15.47
C ALA A 195 -1.01 17.19 13.96
N PHE A 196 -0.55 16.28 13.11
CA PHE A 196 -0.78 16.35 11.67
C PHE A 196 -2.26 16.25 11.32
N LEU A 197 -2.97 15.29 11.89
CA LEU A 197 -4.41 15.13 11.67
C LEU A 197 -5.18 16.36 12.15
N ALA A 198 -4.85 16.92 13.32
CA ALA A 198 -5.48 18.14 13.83
C ALA A 198 -5.32 19.32 12.85
N ARG A 199 -4.11 19.54 12.33
CA ARG A 199 -3.87 20.58 11.30
C ARG A 199 -4.65 20.31 10.01
N ARG A 200 -4.65 19.07 9.52
CA ARG A 200 -5.42 18.68 8.33
C ARG A 200 -6.92 18.90 8.51
N HIS A 201 -7.47 18.61 9.70
CA HIS A 201 -8.88 18.80 10.02
C HIS A 201 -9.27 20.27 10.18
N ALA A 202 -8.35 21.11 10.65
CA ALA A 202 -8.57 22.55 10.79
C ALA A 202 -8.53 23.30 9.45
N ARG A 203 -7.99 22.70 8.37
CA ARG A 203 -7.96 23.34 7.05
C ARG A 203 -9.36 23.51 6.48
N THR A 204 -9.73 24.76 6.24
CA THR A 204 -10.90 25.17 5.46
C THR A 204 -10.47 25.58 4.04
N GLY A 205 -11.44 25.77 3.14
CA GLY A 205 -11.22 26.32 1.80
C GLY A 205 -10.43 25.46 0.81
N TRP A 206 -9.84 24.32 1.23
CA TRP A 206 -9.08 23.46 0.33
C TRP A 206 -9.90 22.87 -0.83
N ARG A 207 -11.23 22.83 -0.70
CA ARG A 207 -12.15 22.42 -1.76
C ARG A 207 -12.54 23.56 -2.69
N GLU A 208 -12.33 24.82 -2.31
CA GLU A 208 -12.70 25.99 -3.14
C GLU A 208 -11.87 26.05 -4.42
N THR A 209 -10.66 25.48 -4.39
CA THR A 209 -9.80 25.35 -5.57
C THR A 209 -10.06 24.07 -6.37
N ALA A 210 -10.98 23.20 -5.93
CA ALA A 210 -11.38 22.03 -6.68
C ALA A 210 -12.40 22.44 -7.75
N GLY A 211 -12.14 22.09 -9.02
CA GLY A 211 -13.13 22.27 -10.07
C GLY A 211 -14.39 21.43 -9.80
N GLU A 212 -15.55 21.90 -10.25
CA GLU A 212 -16.85 21.24 -9.99
C GLU A 212 -16.87 19.75 -10.38
N ALA A 213 -16.15 19.39 -11.44
CA ALA A 213 -15.99 18.00 -11.88
C ALA A 213 -15.41 17.06 -10.82
N LEU A 214 -14.66 17.57 -9.83
CA LEU A 214 -14.07 16.77 -8.75
C LEU A 214 -14.98 16.64 -7.53
N LEU A 215 -16.06 17.41 -7.44
CA LEU A 215 -16.96 17.38 -6.29
C LEU A 215 -17.46 15.96 -5.97
N PRO A 216 -17.85 15.10 -6.94
CA PRO A 216 -18.23 13.72 -6.66
C PRO A 216 -17.16 12.92 -5.90
N ALA A 217 -15.89 13.05 -6.31
CA ALA A 217 -14.77 12.41 -5.64
C ALA A 217 -14.56 12.93 -4.21
N LEU A 218 -14.86 14.21 -3.96
CA LEU A 218 -14.66 14.86 -2.67
C LEU A 218 -15.82 14.69 -1.68
N MET A 219 -17.00 14.27 -2.17
CA MET A 219 -18.17 13.99 -1.33
C MET A 219 -18.05 12.68 -0.56
N ARG A 220 -17.38 11.67 -1.13
CA ARG A 220 -17.09 10.42 -0.43
C ARG A 220 -15.90 10.60 0.50
N LYS A 221 -16.07 10.25 1.78
CA LYS A 221 -14.95 10.22 2.73
C LYS A 221 -13.96 9.13 2.29
N PRO A 222 -12.65 9.42 2.17
CA PRO A 222 -11.67 8.39 1.87
C PRO A 222 -11.61 7.37 3.00
N GLU A 223 -11.32 6.13 2.65
CA GLU A 223 -10.85 5.15 3.61
C GLU A 223 -9.45 5.56 4.07
N ARG A 224 -9.19 5.40 5.37
CA ARG A 224 -7.93 5.80 5.99
C ARG A 224 -7.43 4.66 6.85
N LEU A 225 -6.21 4.21 6.58
CA LEU A 225 -5.50 3.21 7.38
C LEU A 225 -4.45 3.92 8.22
N ARG A 226 -4.44 3.65 9.53
CA ARG A 226 -3.41 4.10 10.48
C ARG A 226 -2.48 2.93 10.74
N LEU A 227 -1.30 2.98 10.13
CA LEU A 227 -0.43 1.82 10.01
C LEU A 227 0.83 2.01 10.85
N ALA A 228 1.12 1.04 11.72
CA ALA A 228 2.38 0.97 12.45
C ALA A 228 3.31 -0.04 11.74
N ALA A 229 4.49 0.42 11.31
CA ALA A 229 5.47 -0.42 10.64
C ALA A 229 5.93 -1.54 11.56
N THR A 230 6.05 -2.75 11.02
CA THR A 230 6.60 -3.89 11.74
C THR A 230 8.14 -3.88 11.64
N PRO A 231 8.85 -4.45 12.63
CA PRO A 231 10.31 -4.45 12.61
C PRO A 231 10.89 -5.10 11.35
N GLY A 232 11.90 -4.43 10.82
CA GLY A 232 12.77 -4.82 9.71
C GLY A 232 13.43 -6.16 9.91
#